data_AF-A0A3C1WI22-F1
#
_entry.id   AF-A0A3C1WI22-F1
#
_cell.length_a   1.000
_cell.length_b   1.000
_cell.length_c   1.000
_cell.angle_alpha   90.00
_cell.angle_beta   90.00
_cell.angle_gamma   90.00
#
_symmetry.space_group_name_H-M   'P 1'
#
loop_
_entity.id
_entity.type
_entity.pdbx_description
1 polymer ?
#
loop_
_entity_poly.entity_id
_entity_poly.type
_entity_poly.pdbx_seq_one_letter_code
_entity_poly.pdbx_strand_id
1 'polypeptide(L)'
;SNGGVGGTISAPVNNRTDNTGITNLPPAQPAIINYVKNCAITGPIYYYNAASTSTVKFPPHLSGKWFVGDFNASWINAVELNPAGTAVLSIKKMFSVSAGGSPTLLPPATAGNSLKQIATTAMNSSNSLLDMQMGSDGSLYIMNYSGYRTFDTKSGLMRITYNGSCLPATPILPQEQAIRDARKLLEVKGLDVSILTSGNHTLEVRDITGKQLASRKGQGFTHYTFNELRNPGVYLLYFSSPEGRRVQKIMRQ
;
A
#
# COMPACT_ATOMS: atom_id res chain seq x y z
N SER A 1 -23.26 -23.56 -18.31
CA SER A 1 -22.23 -23.48 -19.36
C SER A 1 -21.11 -22.58 -18.85
N ASN A 2 -20.10 -23.17 -18.19
CA ASN A 2 -18.89 -22.42 -17.82
C ASN A 2 -18.01 -22.34 -19.07
N GLY A 3 -17.92 -21.15 -19.68
CA GLY A 3 -17.04 -20.89 -20.82
C GLY A 3 -15.61 -21.27 -20.47
N GLY A 4 -15.10 -22.31 -21.12
CA GLY A 4 -13.93 -23.05 -20.67
C GLY A 4 -12.64 -22.30 -20.93
N VAL A 5 -11.89 -21.93 -19.90
CA VAL A 5 -10.51 -21.46 -20.06
C VAL A 5 -9.69 -22.56 -20.73
N GLY A 6 -9.10 -22.28 -21.89
CA GLY A 6 -8.12 -23.16 -22.55
C GLY A 6 -6.69 -22.70 -22.26
N GLY A 7 -5.69 -23.57 -22.47
CA GLY A 7 -4.26 -23.23 -22.33
C GLY A 7 -3.59 -23.75 -21.06
N THR A 8 -2.30 -23.43 -20.89
CA THR A 8 -1.50 -23.78 -19.70
C THR A 8 -1.38 -22.58 -18.75
N ILE A 9 -0.97 -22.79 -17.50
CA ILE A 9 -0.72 -21.68 -16.55
C ILE A 9 0.28 -20.64 -17.07
N SER A 10 1.19 -21.04 -17.97
CA SER A 10 2.19 -20.17 -18.59
C SER A 10 1.70 -19.45 -19.84
N ALA A 11 0.58 -19.90 -20.43
CA ALA A 11 -0.05 -19.28 -21.59
C ALA A 11 -1.58 -19.50 -21.55
N PRO A 12 -2.30 -18.81 -20.65
CA PRO A 12 -3.75 -18.94 -20.55
C PRO A 12 -4.43 -18.31 -21.77
N VAL A 13 -5.52 -18.91 -22.24
CA VAL A 13 -6.24 -18.45 -23.42
C VAL A 13 -7.70 -18.13 -23.09
N ASN A 14 -8.13 -16.92 -23.44
CA ASN A 14 -9.54 -16.55 -23.46
C ASN A 14 -10.15 -16.97 -24.81
N ASN A 15 -10.74 -18.16 -24.84
CA ASN A 15 -11.37 -18.75 -26.02
C ASN A 15 -12.88 -18.43 -26.12
N ARG A 16 -13.37 -17.45 -25.34
CA ARG A 16 -14.77 -17.04 -25.39
C ARG A 16 -15.09 -16.57 -26.81
N THR A 17 -16.18 -17.08 -27.39
CA THR A 17 -16.53 -16.85 -28.80
C THR A 17 -16.80 -15.40 -29.15
N ASP A 18 -17.23 -14.60 -28.16
CA ASP A 18 -17.45 -13.15 -28.27
C ASP A 18 -16.34 -12.32 -27.59
N ASN A 19 -15.14 -12.89 -27.42
CA ASN A 19 -13.99 -12.11 -26.97
C ASN A 19 -13.52 -11.16 -28.08
N THR A 20 -13.66 -9.85 -27.87
CA THR A 20 -13.07 -8.82 -28.73
C THR A 20 -11.73 -8.28 -28.19
N GLY A 21 -11.28 -8.80 -27.04
CA GLY A 21 -10.04 -8.41 -26.37
C GLY A 21 -8.87 -9.34 -26.67
N ILE A 22 -7.85 -9.31 -25.81
CA ILE A 22 -6.67 -10.17 -25.94
C ILE A 22 -7.07 -11.65 -25.76
N THR A 23 -6.61 -12.50 -26.68
CA THR A 23 -6.89 -13.95 -26.67
C THR A 23 -5.85 -14.71 -25.86
N ASN A 24 -4.56 -14.42 -26.08
CA ASN A 24 -3.47 -15.00 -25.31
C ASN A 24 -3.16 -14.09 -24.12
N LEU A 25 -3.43 -14.58 -22.91
CA LEU A 25 -3.23 -13.86 -21.67
C LEU A 25 -1.77 -13.98 -21.23
N PRO A 26 -1.25 -12.98 -20.47
CA PRO A 26 0.04 -13.12 -19.80
C PRO A 26 0.07 -14.36 -18.90
N PRO A 27 1.27 -14.91 -18.61
CA PRO A 27 1.43 -16.01 -17.67
C PRO A 27 0.77 -15.69 -16.32
N ALA A 28 0.04 -16.66 -15.77
CA ALA A 28 -0.57 -16.53 -14.46
C ALA A 28 0.52 -16.30 -13.39
N GLN A 29 0.34 -15.28 -12.57
CA GLN A 29 1.24 -15.01 -11.45
C GLN A 29 0.80 -15.79 -10.21
N PRO A 30 1.71 -16.44 -9.47
CA PRO A 30 1.37 -17.10 -8.22
C PRO A 30 0.75 -16.12 -7.21
N ALA A 31 -0.17 -16.62 -6.38
CA ALA A 31 -0.72 -15.83 -5.30
C ALA A 31 0.37 -15.50 -4.26
N ILE A 32 0.42 -14.22 -3.85
CA ILE A 32 1.36 -13.74 -2.82
C ILE A 32 0.79 -13.83 -1.40
N ILE A 33 -0.50 -14.14 -1.27
CA ILE A 33 -1.21 -14.37 0.01
C ILE A 33 -1.91 -15.71 -0.10
N ASN A 34 -1.61 -16.60 0.85
CA ASN A 34 -2.46 -17.77 1.07
C ASN A 34 -3.69 -17.34 1.89
N TYR A 35 -4.85 -17.31 1.26
CA TYR A 35 -6.08 -16.79 1.85
C TYR A 35 -7.10 -17.91 2.03
N VAL A 36 -7.42 -18.19 3.29
CA VAL A 36 -8.28 -19.33 3.69
C VAL A 36 -9.71 -18.91 4.07
N LYS A 37 -10.09 -17.66 3.81
CA LYS A 37 -11.45 -17.13 4.08
C LYS A 37 -12.27 -17.04 2.80
N ASN A 38 -13.58 -16.88 2.96
CA ASN A 38 -14.54 -17.19 1.91
C ASN A 38 -14.74 -16.07 0.87
N CYS A 39 -14.34 -14.81 1.15
CA CYS A 39 -14.58 -13.70 0.21
C CYS A 39 -13.62 -12.52 0.44
N ALA A 40 -12.44 -12.59 -0.19
CA ALA A 40 -11.47 -11.50 -0.19
C ALA A 40 -11.98 -10.32 -1.02
N ILE A 41 -11.85 -9.12 -0.47
CA ILE A 41 -12.13 -7.86 -1.15
C ILE A 41 -10.81 -7.09 -1.22
N THR A 42 -10.42 -6.73 -2.44
CA THR A 42 -9.23 -5.89 -2.63
C THR A 42 -9.54 -4.43 -2.30
N GLY A 43 -8.52 -3.60 -2.38
CA GLY A 43 -8.62 -2.17 -2.12
C GLY A 43 -7.34 -1.45 -2.51
N PRO A 44 -7.23 -0.17 -2.13
CA PRO A 44 -6.17 0.69 -2.60
C PRO A 44 -4.85 0.45 -1.87
N ILE A 45 -3.75 0.84 -2.51
CA ILE A 45 -2.48 1.10 -1.82
C ILE A 45 -2.49 2.57 -1.40
N TYR A 46 -2.36 2.83 -0.10
CA TYR A 46 -2.32 4.20 0.40
C TYR A 46 -0.94 4.83 0.21
N TYR A 47 -0.88 6.05 -0.32
CA TYR A 47 0.36 6.84 -0.38
C TYR A 47 0.16 8.16 0.36
N TYR A 48 0.98 8.40 1.37
CA TYR A 48 0.91 9.62 2.16
C TYR A 48 1.38 10.83 1.34
N ASN A 49 0.56 11.88 1.30
CA ASN A 49 0.92 13.17 0.72
C ASN A 49 1.24 14.18 1.84
N ALA A 50 2.52 14.55 1.97
CA ALA A 50 2.98 15.53 2.94
C ALA A 50 2.48 16.96 2.65
N ALA A 51 2.29 17.30 1.37
CA ALA A 51 1.82 18.62 0.95
C ALA A 51 0.31 18.81 1.13
N SER A 52 -0.46 17.72 1.30
CA SER A 52 -1.89 17.82 1.55
C SER A 52 -2.17 18.49 2.90
N THR A 53 -3.02 19.50 2.93
CA THR A 53 -3.50 20.15 4.15
C THR A 53 -4.70 19.43 4.78
N SER A 54 -5.15 18.33 4.17
CA SER A 54 -6.27 17.54 4.68
C SER A 54 -5.98 17.01 6.09
N THR A 55 -6.88 17.30 7.02
CA THR A 55 -6.85 16.81 8.40
C THR A 55 -7.44 15.40 8.55
N VAL A 56 -8.02 14.85 7.47
CA VAL A 56 -8.67 13.53 7.45
C VAL A 56 -7.85 12.48 6.69
N LYS A 57 -6.64 12.84 6.25
CA LYS A 57 -5.71 11.91 5.62
C LYS A 57 -5.12 10.93 6.64
N PHE A 58 -4.83 9.71 6.20
CA PHE A 58 -4.19 8.72 7.05
C PHE A 58 -2.73 9.06 7.38
N PRO A 59 -2.18 8.57 8.50
CA PRO A 59 -0.81 8.89 8.91
C PRO A 59 0.25 8.29 7.96
N PRO A 60 1.47 8.87 7.94
CA PRO A 60 2.54 8.40 7.07
C PRO A 60 2.95 6.94 7.24
N HIS A 61 2.80 6.35 8.44
CA HIS A 61 3.21 4.97 8.69
C HIS A 61 2.31 3.93 7.98
N LEU A 62 1.14 4.36 7.47
CA LEU A 62 0.30 3.54 6.59
C LEU A 62 0.66 3.70 5.10
N SER A 63 1.60 4.59 4.75
CA SER A 63 2.03 4.77 3.37
C SER A 63 2.67 3.49 2.81
N GLY A 64 2.34 3.15 1.56
CA GLY A 64 2.72 1.92 0.87
C GLY A 64 1.99 0.67 1.34
N LYS A 65 1.02 0.78 2.26
CA LYS A 65 0.22 -0.37 2.71
C LYS A 65 -0.97 -0.58 1.77
N TRP A 66 -1.17 -1.82 1.37
CA TRP A 66 -2.31 -2.27 0.59
C TRP A 66 -3.45 -2.63 1.53
N PHE A 67 -4.61 -2.02 1.36
CA PHE A 67 -5.78 -2.30 2.16
C PHE A 67 -6.59 -3.42 1.52
N VAL A 68 -6.76 -4.51 2.28
CA VAL A 68 -7.50 -5.69 1.88
C VAL A 68 -8.53 -5.96 2.95
N GLY A 69 -9.72 -6.40 2.56
CA GLY A 69 -10.72 -6.81 3.51
C GLY A 69 -11.40 -8.12 3.14
N ASP A 70 -12.40 -8.46 3.94
CA ASP A 70 -13.19 -9.68 3.81
C ASP A 70 -14.66 -9.32 3.95
N PHE A 71 -15.46 -9.69 2.96
CA PHE A 71 -16.90 -9.44 2.98
C PHE A 71 -17.55 -10.12 4.20
N ASN A 72 -17.24 -11.41 4.45
CA ASN A 72 -17.90 -12.20 5.49
C ASN A 72 -17.40 -11.87 6.89
N ALA A 73 -16.11 -11.64 7.04
CA ALA A 73 -15.49 -11.41 8.34
C ALA A 73 -15.39 -9.92 8.71
N SER A 74 -15.79 -9.03 7.78
CA SER A 74 -15.86 -7.57 7.90
C SER A 74 -14.59 -6.92 8.48
N TRP A 75 -13.43 -7.55 8.33
CA TRP A 75 -12.15 -6.93 8.72
C TRP A 75 -11.53 -6.20 7.53
N ILE A 76 -10.66 -5.24 7.86
CA ILE A 76 -9.75 -4.62 6.92
C ILE A 76 -8.35 -4.70 7.51
N ASN A 77 -7.43 -5.23 6.72
CA ASN A 77 -6.03 -5.38 7.05
C ASN A 77 -5.18 -4.49 6.15
N ALA A 78 -4.06 -4.03 6.70
CA ALA A 78 -2.96 -3.43 5.99
C ALA A 78 -1.96 -4.53 5.66
N VAL A 79 -1.80 -4.78 4.37
CA VAL A 79 -0.77 -5.67 3.82
C VAL A 79 0.42 -4.81 3.43
N GLU A 80 1.59 -5.22 3.89
CA GLU A 80 2.87 -4.65 3.49
C GLU A 80 3.50 -5.56 2.45
N LEU A 81 3.79 -5.00 1.28
CA LEU A 81 4.52 -5.70 0.22
C LEU A 81 6.00 -5.38 0.31
N ASN A 82 6.83 -6.26 -0.26
CA ASN A 82 8.22 -5.91 -0.54
C ASN A 82 8.27 -4.79 -1.59
N PRO A 83 9.41 -4.07 -1.73
CA PRO A 83 9.53 -2.98 -2.70
C PRO A 83 9.23 -3.38 -4.16
N ALA A 84 9.38 -4.66 -4.51
CA ALA A 84 9.11 -5.20 -5.83
C ALA A 84 7.63 -5.54 -6.07
N GLY A 85 6.78 -5.51 -5.05
CA GLY A 85 5.37 -5.92 -5.13
C GLY A 85 5.16 -7.43 -5.30
N THR A 86 6.20 -8.25 -5.13
CA THR A 86 6.18 -9.69 -5.44
C THR A 86 5.98 -10.59 -4.22
N ALA A 87 6.03 -10.05 -3.01
CA ALA A 87 5.84 -10.82 -1.78
C ALA A 87 5.25 -9.96 -0.66
N VAL A 88 4.52 -10.61 0.25
CA VAL A 88 4.00 -9.99 1.48
C VAL A 88 5.04 -10.06 2.59
N LEU A 89 5.34 -8.92 3.20
CA LEU A 89 6.20 -8.79 4.37
C LEU A 89 5.40 -8.88 5.68
N SER A 90 4.21 -8.27 5.71
CA SER A 90 3.34 -8.32 6.89
C SER A 90 1.87 -8.14 6.54
N ILE A 91 0.98 -8.73 7.35
CA ILE A 91 -0.45 -8.48 7.32
C ILE A 91 -0.85 -8.07 8.72
N LYS A 92 -1.33 -6.83 8.88
CA LYS A 92 -1.76 -6.30 10.17
C LYS A 92 -3.23 -5.92 10.11
N LYS A 93 -4.00 -6.35 11.10
CA LYS A 93 -5.37 -5.90 11.25
C LYS A 93 -5.36 -4.40 11.53
N MET A 94 -5.98 -3.61 10.66
CA MET A 94 -6.12 -2.17 10.89
C MET A 94 -7.31 -1.89 11.77
N PHE A 95 -8.43 -2.56 11.47
CA PHE A 95 -9.69 -2.38 12.18
C PHE A 95 -10.31 -3.74 12.44
N SER A 96 -10.73 -3.98 13.68
CA SER A 96 -11.80 -4.95 13.97
C SER A 96 -13.09 -4.17 14.03
N VAL A 97 -14.01 -4.43 13.10
CA VAL A 97 -15.40 -4.01 13.29
C VAL A 97 -16.07 -4.97 14.28
N SER A 98 -15.59 -4.97 15.52
CA SER A 98 -16.49 -5.30 16.62
C SER A 98 -17.51 -4.17 16.72
N ALA A 99 -18.72 -4.48 17.17
CA ALA A 99 -19.88 -3.59 17.27
C ALA A 99 -19.71 -2.35 18.19
N GLY A 100 -18.49 -1.84 18.39
CA GLY A 100 -18.17 -0.66 19.19
C GLY A 100 -16.98 0.16 18.69
N GLY A 101 -16.22 -0.29 17.67
CA GLY A 101 -15.30 0.61 16.96
C GLY A 101 -16.12 1.47 16.01
N SER A 102 -16.20 2.79 16.22
CA SER A 102 -17.06 3.69 15.43
C SER A 102 -16.33 4.28 14.22
N PRO A 103 -16.46 3.72 13.00
CA PRO A 103 -16.31 4.49 11.78
C PRO A 103 -17.41 5.56 11.71
N THR A 104 -17.05 6.70 11.14
CA THR A 104 -17.93 7.87 11.05
C THR A 104 -18.67 7.82 9.71
N LEU A 105 -20.00 7.66 9.69
CA LEU A 105 -20.79 7.65 8.45
C LEU A 105 -20.76 9.00 7.75
N LEU A 106 -20.96 8.94 6.43
CA LEU A 106 -21.52 10.03 5.67
C LEU A 106 -23.06 9.91 5.69
N PRO A 107 -23.83 10.99 5.93
CA PRO A 107 -25.28 10.98 5.80
C PRO A 107 -25.67 10.60 4.37
N PRO A 108 -26.88 10.04 4.17
CA PRO A 108 -27.39 9.73 2.85
C PRO A 108 -27.36 10.99 1.98
N ALA A 109 -26.72 10.91 0.82
CA ALA A 109 -26.79 11.98 -0.18
C ALA A 109 -28.26 12.15 -0.60
N THR A 110 -28.96 13.11 0.00
CA THR A 110 -30.23 13.58 -0.55
C THR A 110 -29.86 14.41 -1.77
N ALA A 111 -30.42 14.09 -2.93
CA ALA A 111 -30.13 14.74 -4.20
C ALA A 111 -30.23 16.27 -4.03
N GLY A 112 -29.09 16.97 -3.99
CA GLY A 112 -29.04 18.43 -3.98
C GLY A 112 -28.05 19.10 -3.02
N ASN A 113 -27.52 18.43 -1.99
CA ASN A 113 -26.66 19.12 -1.01
C ASN A 113 -25.18 18.75 -1.15
N SER A 114 -24.37 19.74 -1.49
CA SER A 114 -22.90 19.72 -1.54
C SER A 114 -22.30 19.21 -0.22
N LEU A 115 -21.36 18.27 -0.33
CA LEU A 115 -20.52 17.62 0.69
C LEU A 115 -20.22 18.48 1.93
N LYS A 116 -21.19 18.64 2.82
CA LYS A 116 -20.99 19.28 4.13
C LYS A 116 -21.72 18.48 5.19
N GLN A 117 -20.92 18.11 6.19
CA GLN A 117 -21.29 17.61 7.50
C GLN A 117 -21.73 16.15 7.57
N ILE A 118 -20.87 15.33 8.19
CA ILE A 118 -20.81 13.91 7.92
C ILE A 118 -20.44 13.15 9.20
N ALA A 119 -21.45 12.50 9.82
CA ALA A 119 -21.41 11.84 11.14
C ALA A 119 -21.88 10.35 11.14
N THR A 120 -21.06 9.52 11.80
CA THR A 120 -21.26 8.34 12.68
C THR A 120 -22.27 7.22 12.36
N THR A 121 -21.80 6.05 11.89
CA THR A 121 -22.38 4.70 12.17
C THR A 121 -21.35 3.61 11.89
N ALA A 122 -21.31 2.62 12.79
CA ALA A 122 -20.44 1.45 12.69
C ALA A 122 -20.85 0.51 11.56
N MET A 123 -19.88 -0.16 10.91
CA MET A 123 -20.17 -1.30 10.03
C MET A 123 -20.93 -2.34 10.86
N ASN A 124 -22.21 -2.53 10.55
CA ASN A 124 -23.02 -3.56 11.16
C ASN A 124 -22.68 -4.90 10.51
N SER A 125 -22.28 -5.85 11.34
CA SER A 125 -22.23 -7.29 11.04
C SER A 125 -21.30 -7.73 9.89
N SER A 126 -21.07 -9.04 9.84
CA SER A 126 -20.59 -9.78 8.67
C SER A 126 -21.35 -9.38 7.40
N ASN A 127 -20.70 -9.52 6.23
CA ASN A 127 -21.29 -9.35 4.89
C ASN A 127 -21.52 -7.90 4.44
N SER A 128 -20.63 -6.98 4.84
CA SER A 128 -20.85 -5.54 4.69
C SER A 128 -19.85 -4.86 3.75
N LEU A 129 -18.61 -5.35 3.64
CA LEU A 129 -17.57 -4.71 2.83
C LEU A 129 -17.60 -5.16 1.36
N LEU A 130 -17.85 -4.26 0.41
CA LEU A 130 -17.82 -4.58 -1.04
C LEU A 130 -16.64 -3.99 -1.79
N ASP A 131 -16.29 -2.73 -1.52
CA ASP A 131 -15.23 -2.03 -2.23
C ASP A 131 -14.61 -0.95 -1.35
N MET A 132 -13.38 -0.57 -1.67
CA MET A 132 -12.61 0.44 -0.96
C MET A 132 -11.85 1.33 -1.95
N GLN A 133 -11.84 2.64 -1.68
CA GLN A 133 -11.09 3.59 -2.49
C GLN A 133 -10.53 4.74 -1.66
N MET A 134 -9.35 5.24 -2.01
CA MET A 134 -8.83 6.49 -1.45
C MET A 134 -9.50 7.68 -2.13
N GLY A 135 -10.03 8.62 -1.34
CA GLY A 135 -10.45 9.92 -1.84
C GLY A 135 -9.27 10.85 -2.08
N SER A 136 -9.49 11.91 -2.87
CA SER A 136 -8.50 12.98 -3.09
C SER A 136 -8.17 13.77 -1.82
N ASP A 137 -9.04 13.71 -0.81
CA ASP A 137 -8.84 14.22 0.54
C ASP A 137 -7.92 13.33 1.40
N GLY A 138 -7.47 12.19 0.89
CA GLY A 138 -6.60 11.25 1.59
C GLY A 138 -7.31 10.34 2.58
N SER A 139 -8.64 10.34 2.63
CA SER A 139 -9.43 9.40 3.45
C SER A 139 -9.75 8.11 2.68
N LEU A 140 -9.92 7.02 3.42
CA LEU A 140 -10.41 5.75 2.87
C LEU A 140 -11.95 5.74 2.87
N TYR A 141 -12.52 5.51 1.70
CA TYR A 141 -13.96 5.34 1.51
C TYR A 141 -14.29 3.87 1.27
N ILE A 142 -15.45 3.44 1.74
CA ILE A 142 -15.91 2.06 1.70
C ILE A 142 -17.33 2.02 1.14
N MET A 143 -17.59 1.08 0.25
CA MET A 143 -18.95 0.69 -0.12
C MET A 143 -19.50 -0.34 0.87
N ASN A 144 -20.50 0.05 1.67
CA ASN A 144 -21.19 -0.80 2.62
C ASN A 144 -22.44 -1.43 2.00
N TYR A 145 -22.55 -2.76 2.11
CA TYR A 145 -23.72 -3.52 1.69
C TYR A 145 -24.72 -3.77 2.83
N SER A 146 -24.32 -3.60 4.09
CA SER A 146 -25.15 -3.87 5.27
C SER A 146 -25.72 -5.30 5.35
N GLY A 147 -25.05 -6.28 4.75
CA GLY A 147 -25.45 -7.69 4.80
C GLY A 147 -25.62 -8.34 3.43
N TYR A 148 -25.71 -9.67 3.41
CA TYR A 148 -25.81 -10.43 2.17
C TYR A 148 -27.22 -10.33 1.56
N ARG A 149 -27.32 -9.72 0.36
CA ARG A 149 -28.59 -9.53 -0.39
C ARG A 149 -29.62 -8.70 0.37
N THR A 150 -29.15 -7.83 1.27
CA THR A 150 -29.98 -6.90 2.04
C THR A 150 -29.58 -5.48 1.70
N PHE A 151 -30.47 -4.52 1.92
CA PHE A 151 -30.12 -3.10 1.94
C PHE A 151 -30.91 -2.43 3.06
N ASP A 152 -30.28 -1.49 3.76
CA ASP A 152 -30.89 -0.71 4.82
C ASP A 152 -30.35 0.72 4.83
N THR A 153 -30.72 1.50 5.85
CA THR A 153 -30.27 2.90 6.00
C THR A 153 -28.77 3.05 6.24
N LYS A 154 -28.05 1.96 6.48
CA LYS A 154 -26.60 1.93 6.66
C LYS A 154 -25.89 1.53 5.37
N SER A 155 -26.60 1.03 4.36
CA SER A 155 -26.03 0.70 3.06
C SER A 155 -25.57 1.98 2.37
N GLY A 156 -24.43 1.94 1.71
CA GLY A 156 -23.89 3.06 0.95
C GLY A 156 -22.45 3.41 1.28
N LEU A 157 -22.06 4.63 0.92
CA LEU A 157 -20.68 5.09 1.03
C LEU A 157 -20.35 5.53 2.46
N MET A 158 -19.29 4.95 3.02
CA MET A 158 -18.76 5.31 4.33
C MET A 158 -17.36 5.87 4.19
N ARG A 159 -16.95 6.72 5.13
CA ARG A 159 -15.55 7.16 5.26
C ARG A 159 -14.96 6.60 6.54
N ILE A 160 -13.76 6.06 6.45
CA ILE A 160 -12.99 5.68 7.61
C ILE A 160 -12.21 6.89 8.10
N THR A 161 -12.44 7.27 9.35
CA THR A 161 -11.67 8.30 10.05
C THR A 161 -10.61 7.61 10.90
N TYR A 162 -9.36 8.03 10.76
CA TYR A 162 -8.28 7.59 11.64
C TYR A 162 -8.27 8.45 12.90
N ASN A 163 -8.59 7.85 14.06
CA ASN A 163 -8.61 8.52 15.36
C ASN A 163 -7.41 8.19 16.25
N GLY A 164 -6.36 7.55 15.69
CA GLY A 164 -5.17 7.20 16.45
C GLY A 164 -4.33 8.43 16.80
N SER A 165 -3.68 8.39 17.97
CA SER A 165 -2.83 9.49 18.46
C SER A 165 -1.40 9.46 17.88
N CYS A 166 -1.01 8.39 17.17
CA CYS A 166 0.29 8.27 16.53
C CYS A 166 0.26 8.83 15.09
N LEU A 167 -0.01 10.12 14.97
CA LEU A 167 0.36 10.91 13.79
C LEU A 167 1.82 11.31 13.97
N PRO A 168 2.83 10.53 13.50
CA PRO A 168 4.18 11.04 13.58
C PRO A 168 4.23 12.29 12.69
N ALA A 169 4.63 13.44 13.25
CA ALA A 169 4.80 14.69 12.51
C ALA A 169 5.77 14.52 11.32
N THR A 170 6.57 13.45 11.37
CA THR A 170 7.54 13.04 10.35
C THR A 170 7.19 11.64 9.85
N PRO A 171 7.08 11.42 8.53
CA PRO A 171 6.99 10.08 7.97
C PRO A 171 8.09 9.15 8.49
N ILE A 172 7.72 8.16 9.31
CA ILE A 172 8.59 7.01 9.53
C ILE A 172 8.39 6.15 8.29
N LEU A 173 9.32 6.30 7.33
CA LEU A 173 9.42 5.37 6.21
C LEU A 173 9.47 3.95 6.77
N PRO A 174 8.87 2.95 6.08
CA PRO A 174 9.04 1.56 6.46
C PRO A 174 10.54 1.28 6.61
N GLN A 175 10.98 1.14 7.86
CA GLN A 175 12.29 0.62 8.12
C GLN A 175 12.14 -0.87 7.79
N GLU A 176 12.47 -1.23 6.55
CA GLU A 176 12.53 -2.63 6.12
C GLU A 176 13.25 -3.40 7.22
N GLN A 177 12.58 -4.43 7.76
CA GLN A 177 12.94 -5.14 8.99
C GLN A 177 14.46 -5.15 9.14
N ALA A 178 14.96 -4.38 10.11
CA ALA A 178 16.34 -4.53 10.52
C ALA A 178 16.46 -5.98 11.00
N ILE A 179 17.04 -6.83 10.15
CA ILE A 179 17.57 -8.12 10.56
C ILE A 179 18.39 -7.81 11.81
N ARG A 180 17.98 -8.40 12.93
CA ARG A 180 18.40 -8.04 14.29
C ARG A 180 19.85 -8.36 14.62
N ASP A 181 20.67 -8.66 13.62
CA ASP A 181 22.12 -8.84 13.78
C ASP A 181 22.87 -7.83 12.93
N ALA A 182 23.58 -6.96 13.63
CA ALA A 182 24.34 -5.86 13.07
C ALA A 182 25.49 -6.35 12.18
N ARG A 183 25.22 -6.45 10.87
CA ARG A 183 26.17 -5.97 9.88
C ARG A 183 25.67 -4.62 9.39
N LYS A 184 26.38 -3.55 9.74
CA LYS A 184 26.13 -2.20 9.22
C LYS A 184 26.35 -2.33 7.70
N LEU A 185 25.28 -2.40 6.90
CA LEU A 185 25.38 -2.70 5.46
C LEU A 185 25.95 -1.51 4.66
N LEU A 186 25.71 -0.30 5.15
CA LEU A 186 26.20 0.93 4.56
C LEU A 186 26.31 2.04 5.60
N GLU A 187 27.12 3.04 5.29
CA GLU A 187 27.25 4.30 6.03
C GLU A 187 26.99 5.48 5.08
N VAL A 188 26.22 6.46 5.53
CA VAL A 188 25.87 7.66 4.75
C VAL A 188 26.35 8.91 5.49
N LYS A 189 27.04 9.79 4.78
CA LYS A 189 27.39 11.15 5.23
C LYS A 189 27.06 12.15 4.12
N GLY A 190 25.93 12.86 4.26
CA GLY A 190 25.47 13.79 3.23
C GLY A 190 25.15 13.05 1.92
N LEU A 191 25.99 13.27 0.89
CA LEU A 191 25.89 12.60 -0.43
C LEU A 191 26.88 11.45 -0.60
N ASP A 192 27.72 11.20 0.41
CA ASP A 192 28.71 10.14 0.41
C ASP A 192 28.14 8.88 1.04
N VAL A 193 28.31 7.76 0.34
CA VAL A 193 27.76 6.44 0.71
C VAL A 193 28.89 5.42 0.65
N SER A 194 29.23 4.87 1.81
CA SER A 194 30.18 3.76 1.94
C SER A 194 29.44 2.45 2.09
N ILE A 195 29.70 1.50 1.21
CA ILE A 195 29.20 0.13 1.30
C ILE A 195 30.11 -0.67 2.20
N LEU A 196 29.50 -1.39 3.15
CA LEU A 196 30.18 -2.11 4.21
C LEU A 196 29.95 -3.63 4.10
N THR A 197 29.57 -4.08 2.90
CA THR A 197 29.31 -5.48 2.55
C THR A 197 30.30 -5.97 1.51
N SER A 198 30.74 -7.23 1.59
CA SER A 198 31.65 -7.81 0.58
C SER A 198 30.92 -8.29 -0.68
N GLY A 199 29.60 -8.44 -0.64
CA GLY A 199 28.77 -8.92 -1.75
C GLY A 199 28.44 -7.90 -2.85
N ASN A 200 27.76 -8.41 -3.89
CA ASN A 200 27.16 -7.58 -4.93
C ASN A 200 26.10 -6.66 -4.34
N HIS A 201 26.03 -5.42 -4.82
CA HIS A 201 25.07 -4.46 -4.33
C HIS A 201 24.57 -3.53 -5.44
N THR A 202 23.37 -3.00 -5.24
CA THR A 202 22.78 -1.97 -6.08
C THR A 202 22.35 -0.78 -5.21
N LEU A 203 22.59 0.42 -5.70
CA LEU A 203 22.09 1.67 -5.13
C LEU A 203 21.16 2.34 -6.13
N GLU A 204 20.06 2.87 -5.64
CA GLU A 204 19.15 3.71 -6.41
C GLU A 204 18.79 4.95 -5.59
N VAL A 205 18.91 6.13 -6.19
CA VAL A 205 18.47 7.38 -5.56
C VAL A 205 17.21 7.85 -6.25
N ARG A 206 16.17 8.14 -5.46
CA ARG A 206 14.92 8.74 -5.92
C ARG A 206 14.65 10.06 -5.22
N ASP A 207 13.93 10.96 -5.89
CA ASP A 207 13.33 12.10 -5.21
C ASP A 207 12.10 11.68 -4.37
N ILE A 208 11.54 12.63 -3.62
CA ILE A 208 10.36 12.40 -2.77
C ILE A 208 9.08 12.06 -3.55
N THR A 209 9.06 12.30 -4.87
CA THR A 209 7.95 11.92 -5.75
C THR A 209 8.10 10.50 -6.29
N GLY A 210 9.25 9.86 -6.03
CA GLY A 210 9.57 8.51 -6.48
C GLY A 210 10.28 8.45 -7.83
N LYS A 211 10.64 9.60 -8.43
CA LYS A 211 11.41 9.64 -9.68
C LYS A 211 12.86 9.22 -9.41
N GLN A 212 13.34 8.23 -10.15
CA GLN A 212 14.73 7.80 -10.11
C GLN A 212 15.65 8.89 -10.67
N LEU A 213 16.68 9.25 -9.90
CA LEU A 213 17.67 10.27 -10.23
C LEU A 213 19.05 9.67 -10.50
N ALA A 214 19.42 8.61 -9.79
CA ALA A 214 20.70 7.94 -9.96
C ALA A 214 20.59 6.45 -9.67
N SER A 215 21.46 5.66 -10.29
CA SER A 215 21.65 4.24 -9.96
C SER A 215 23.13 3.90 -10.02
N ARG A 216 23.56 2.98 -9.15
CA ARG A 216 24.90 2.38 -9.16
C ARG A 216 24.79 0.88 -8.90
N LYS A 217 25.74 0.12 -9.43
CA LYS A 217 25.92 -1.29 -9.14
C LYS A 217 27.40 -1.51 -8.87
N GLY A 218 27.71 -2.38 -7.91
CA GLY A 218 29.08 -2.72 -7.59
C GLY A 218 29.15 -3.99 -6.76
N GLN A 219 30.35 -4.27 -6.30
CA GLN A 219 30.67 -5.44 -5.49
C GLN A 219 31.71 -5.04 -4.45
N GLY A 220 31.59 -5.61 -3.25
CA GLY A 220 32.56 -5.38 -2.20
C GLY A 220 32.41 -4.04 -1.49
N PHE A 221 33.41 -3.72 -0.69
CA PHE A 221 33.51 -2.44 0.02
C PHE A 221 33.79 -1.34 -1.00
N THR A 222 32.80 -0.50 -1.27
CA THR A 222 32.87 0.53 -2.31
C THR A 222 32.33 1.84 -1.78
N HIS A 223 32.90 2.95 -2.24
CA HIS A 223 32.45 4.29 -1.91
C HIS A 223 31.79 4.96 -3.12
N TYR A 224 30.66 5.63 -2.90
CA TYR A 224 29.93 6.38 -3.92
C TYR A 224 29.60 7.78 -3.41
N THR A 225 29.75 8.77 -4.29
CA THR A 225 29.28 10.14 -4.04
C THR A 225 28.27 10.52 -5.11
N PHE A 226 27.11 11.04 -4.69
CA PHE A 226 26.00 11.43 -5.58
C PHE A 226 26.01 12.92 -5.93
N ASN A 227 27.10 13.40 -6.52
CA ASN A 227 27.26 14.83 -6.87
C ASN A 227 26.26 15.32 -7.91
N GLU A 228 25.66 14.42 -8.69
CA GLU A 228 24.63 14.72 -9.70
C GLU A 228 23.32 15.25 -9.12
N LEU A 229 23.07 15.10 -7.82
CA LEU A 229 21.87 15.60 -7.15
C LEU A 229 21.99 17.12 -6.96
N ARG A 230 21.73 17.92 -8.00
CA ARG A 230 22.06 19.36 -8.01
C ARG A 230 21.24 20.22 -7.05
N ASN A 231 19.99 19.84 -6.79
CA ASN A 231 19.08 20.67 -6.02
C ASN A 231 19.23 20.38 -4.51
N PRO A 232 19.21 21.41 -3.65
CA PRO A 232 19.03 21.21 -2.21
C PRO A 232 17.74 20.46 -1.94
N GLY A 233 17.78 19.49 -1.03
CA GLY A 233 16.60 18.69 -0.74
C GLY A 233 16.87 17.32 -0.13
N VAL A 234 15.77 16.63 0.12
CA VAL A 234 15.74 15.27 0.67
C VAL A 234 15.59 14.27 -0.46
N TYR A 235 16.45 13.24 -0.46
CA TYR A 235 16.40 12.13 -1.40
C TYR A 235 16.37 10.79 -0.65
N LEU A 236 15.83 9.77 -1.32
CA LEU A 236 15.76 8.41 -0.80
C LEU A 236 16.79 7.53 -1.52
N LEU A 237 17.71 6.96 -0.76
CA LEU A 237 18.69 5.97 -1.21
C LEU A 237 18.15 4.57 -0.90
N TYR A 238 17.91 3.78 -1.93
CA TYR A 238 17.58 2.37 -1.85
C TYR A 238 18.86 1.56 -2.08
N PHE A 239 19.21 0.72 -1.10
CA PHE A 239 20.29 -0.24 -1.18
C PHE A 239 19.73 -1.65 -1.21
N SER A 240 20.27 -2.50 -2.07
CA SER A 240 19.96 -3.93 -2.12
C SER A 240 21.22 -4.75 -2.33
N SER A 241 21.41 -5.77 -1.50
CA SER A 241 22.43 -6.81 -1.63
C SER A 241 21.85 -8.17 -1.23
N PRO A 242 22.56 -9.30 -1.46
CA PRO A 242 22.17 -10.60 -0.91
C PRO A 242 22.09 -10.62 0.62
N GLU A 243 22.82 -9.73 1.29
CA GLU A 243 22.90 -9.63 2.75
C GLU A 243 21.74 -8.79 3.33
N GLY A 244 21.01 -8.05 2.50
CA GLY A 244 19.81 -7.33 2.91
C GLY A 244 19.51 -6.10 2.06
N ARG A 245 18.39 -5.46 2.40
CA ARG A 245 17.94 -4.21 1.79
C ARG A 245 17.82 -3.11 2.84
N ARG A 246 18.07 -1.88 2.42
CA ARG A 246 18.02 -0.68 3.28
C ARG A 246 17.48 0.48 2.47
N VAL A 247 16.64 1.30 3.10
CA VAL A 247 16.28 2.63 2.59
C VAL A 247 16.80 3.66 3.57
N GLN A 248 17.60 4.61 3.07
CA GLN A 248 18.21 5.66 3.88
C GLN A 248 17.93 7.03 3.27
N LYS A 249 17.66 8.01 4.13
CA LYS A 249 17.58 9.41 3.73
C LYS A 249 18.99 9.94 3.45
N ILE A 250 19.18 10.60 2.30
CA ILE A 250 20.37 11.42 1.99
C ILE A 250 19.94 12.86 1.72
N MET A 251 20.81 13.83 1.99
CA MET A 251 20.48 15.24 1.85
C MET A 251 21.61 16.01 1.18
N ARG A 252 21.23 16.91 0.27
CA ARG A 252 22.08 18.01 -0.17
C ARG A 252 21.63 19.26 0.57
N GLN A 253 22.57 19.87 1.28
CA GLN A 253 22.41 21.20 1.87
C GLN A 253 22.47 22.26 0.78
#